data_AF-A0A517NUP3-F1
#
_entry.id   AF-A0A517NUP3-F1
#
_cell.length_a   1.000
_cell.length_b   1.000
_cell.length_c   1.000
_cell.angle_alpha   90.00
_cell.angle_beta   90.00
_cell.angle_gamma   90.00
#
_symmetry.space_group_name_H-M   'P 1'
#
loop_
_entity.id
_entity.type
_entity.pdbx_description
1 polymer ?
#
loop_
_entity_poly.entity_id
_entity_poly.type
_entity_poly.pdbx_seq_one_letter_code
_entity_poly.pdbx_strand_id
1 'polypeptide(L)'
;MFIACNYTCGFSPSGPQQNPEEFLNDPIRCEQSVFLQCVACEKRGVVGVGYGQDKHCRVVWPLNFEFWLRDLDRNRTWSCEAGMSQLERTSNHRDDPMIRILITTVALATCSLLASPVSASIPSSLPQTRAIYQDLAGLKTECDRTIQMALRLREATRGARRNVDQSIEVTKAIKSMDGRLVRLIDRLKPYASVPKVRTVVRTLSRNLQRIQAKLHAVRKKTDRCEKEVLRPTQKRLKDLEQSLAGAEQKLRGLKRDIDEKMMQLEQAAQVAQRTRFTRQTLETTARSLRQATSVTLDGVRQIRQQIDLVGRKLPSLNQHAASFRTVGNSLSDMNRKMRTPEDMVGKLDKAIGKKLTIKIPFSRKSVSFTIRQILEKPGQVIGIVLKPLEKLADGILQPILGKMKLEMQPPKGLHELEQKLASLSSLNRSLGSACDKLVGQLNTRIDQQRNGLRAIRITIPATPRLAQQSSTQ
;
A
#
# COMPACT_ATOMS: atom_id res chain seq x y z
N MET A 1 -24.89 4.49 -35.09
CA MET A 1 -23.99 3.33 -35.25
C MET A 1 -24.23 2.40 -34.07
N PHE A 2 -25.05 1.38 -34.27
CA PHE A 2 -25.43 0.41 -33.24
C PHE A 2 -24.32 -0.65 -33.12
N ILE A 3 -23.86 -0.94 -31.90
CA ILE A 3 -23.02 -2.09 -31.63
C ILE A 3 -23.77 -2.97 -30.62
N ALA A 4 -24.32 -4.05 -31.15
CA ALA A 4 -24.87 -5.16 -30.39
C ALA A 4 -23.73 -5.99 -29.78
N CYS A 5 -23.84 -6.33 -28.50
CA CYS A 5 -23.02 -7.34 -27.85
C CYS A 5 -23.66 -8.72 -28.07
N ASN A 6 -23.01 -9.57 -28.87
CA ASN A 6 -23.34 -11.00 -28.92
C ASN A 6 -22.41 -11.77 -27.98
N TYR A 7 -23.01 -12.43 -26.98
CA TYR A 7 -22.38 -13.50 -26.20
C TYR A 7 -22.77 -14.84 -26.82
N THR A 8 -21.79 -15.61 -27.28
CA THR A 8 -21.97 -17.02 -27.65
C THR A 8 -21.35 -17.90 -26.57
N CYS A 9 -22.20 -18.60 -25.80
CA CYS A 9 -21.80 -19.74 -24.98
C CYS A 9 -21.75 -20.98 -25.88
N GLY A 10 -20.55 -21.51 -26.10
CA GLY A 10 -20.37 -22.81 -26.77
C GLY A 10 -20.46 -23.94 -25.74
N PHE A 11 -21.51 -24.75 -25.83
CA PHE A 11 -21.55 -26.10 -25.28
C PHE A 11 -21.21 -27.10 -26.38
N SER A 12 -20.41 -28.12 -26.05
CA SER A 12 -20.39 -29.38 -26.81
C SER A 12 -20.12 -30.58 -25.89
N PRO A 13 -20.64 -31.78 -26.21
CA PRO A 13 -20.98 -32.81 -25.23
C PRO A 13 -20.15 -34.10 -25.30
N SER A 14 -20.47 -35.03 -24.38
CA SER A 14 -20.19 -36.50 -24.34
C SER A 14 -18.77 -36.96 -23.97
N GLY A 15 -18.49 -37.87 -23.02
CA GLY A 15 -19.21 -38.79 -22.11
C GLY A 15 -18.13 -39.64 -21.36
N PRO A 16 -18.39 -40.81 -20.74
CA PRO A 16 -19.51 -41.29 -19.92
C PRO A 16 -19.12 -41.72 -18.46
N GLN A 17 -20.15 -41.80 -17.62
CA GLN A 17 -20.41 -42.57 -16.38
C GLN A 17 -19.28 -43.28 -15.59
N GLN A 18 -19.20 -42.98 -14.27
CA GLN A 18 -19.29 -43.99 -13.20
C GLN A 18 -19.64 -43.37 -11.82
N ASN A 19 -20.75 -43.87 -11.27
CA ASN A 19 -21.32 -43.92 -9.91
C ASN A 19 -21.58 -42.68 -9.01
N PRO A 20 -22.79 -42.62 -8.39
CA PRO A 20 -23.19 -41.56 -7.47
C PRO A 20 -23.05 -42.00 -6.00
N GLU A 21 -22.68 -41.07 -5.12
CA GLU A 21 -23.27 -40.90 -3.78
C GLU A 21 -22.59 -39.70 -3.09
N GLU A 22 -23.39 -38.93 -2.34
CA GLU A 22 -23.01 -37.83 -1.46
C GLU A 22 -22.48 -36.55 -2.12
N PHE A 23 -23.30 -35.50 -2.18
CA PHE A 23 -23.15 -34.32 -1.30
C PHE A 23 -24.28 -33.33 -1.57
N LEU A 24 -25.14 -33.16 -0.56
CA LEU A 24 -26.15 -32.11 -0.45
C LEU A 24 -25.48 -30.78 -0.03
N ASN A 25 -26.11 -29.68 -0.46
CA ASN A 25 -26.04 -28.31 0.07
C ASN A 25 -24.85 -27.43 -0.37
N ASP A 26 -25.07 -26.65 -1.43
CA ASP A 26 -24.58 -25.27 -1.49
C ASP A 26 -25.50 -24.39 -2.38
N PRO A 27 -26.03 -23.26 -1.89
CA PRO A 27 -26.73 -22.29 -2.73
C PRO A 27 -25.73 -21.38 -3.45
N ILE A 28 -25.82 -21.40 -4.78
CA ILE A 28 -25.13 -20.50 -5.72
C ILE A 28 -25.52 -19.04 -5.40
N ARG A 29 -24.58 -18.27 -4.85
CA ARG A 29 -24.65 -16.80 -4.81
C ARG A 29 -24.11 -16.23 -6.12
N CYS A 30 -25.00 -15.73 -6.98
CA CYS A 30 -24.66 -14.74 -7.99
C CYS A 30 -24.65 -13.34 -7.36
N GLU A 31 -23.48 -12.83 -6.96
CA GLU A 31 -23.27 -11.40 -6.74
C GLU A 31 -22.44 -10.85 -7.91
N GLN A 32 -23.12 -10.19 -8.84
CA GLN A 32 -22.49 -9.33 -9.83
C GLN A 32 -21.89 -8.11 -9.14
N SER A 33 -20.56 -8.01 -9.10
CA SER A 33 -19.84 -6.79 -8.74
C SER A 33 -19.21 -6.21 -10.00
N VAL A 34 -19.79 -5.12 -10.49
CA VAL A 34 -19.25 -4.32 -11.59
C VAL A 34 -18.05 -3.55 -11.06
N PHE A 35 -16.84 -4.00 -11.40
CA PHE A 35 -15.60 -3.26 -11.19
C PHE A 35 -15.38 -2.29 -12.37
N LEU A 36 -15.57 -0.99 -12.13
CA LEU A 36 -15.06 0.06 -13.00
C LEU A 36 -13.57 0.25 -12.70
N GLN A 37 -12.73 -0.27 -13.58
CA GLN A 37 -11.28 -0.14 -13.52
C GLN A 37 -10.87 1.05 -14.41
N CYS A 38 -10.52 2.19 -13.82
CA CYS A 38 -9.81 3.26 -14.53
C CYS A 38 -8.38 2.79 -14.82
N VAL A 39 -8.13 2.38 -16.06
CA VAL A 39 -6.80 2.12 -16.59
C VAL A 39 -6.16 3.46 -16.94
N ALA A 40 -5.17 3.87 -16.14
CA ALA A 40 -4.25 4.93 -16.52
C ALA A 40 -3.32 4.40 -17.62
N CYS A 41 -3.48 4.93 -18.83
CA CYS A 41 -2.64 4.62 -19.98
C CYS A 41 -1.43 5.56 -19.98
N GLU A 42 -0.27 5.07 -19.58
CA GLU A 42 1.02 5.76 -19.69
C GLU A 42 1.78 5.18 -20.89
N LYS A 43 1.73 5.84 -22.05
CA LYS A 43 2.76 5.68 -23.09
C LYS A 43 2.99 6.98 -23.86
N ARG A 44 4.28 7.30 -23.98
CA ARG A 44 4.90 8.45 -24.66
C ARG A 44 4.62 8.44 -26.16
N GLY A 45 4.51 9.64 -26.72
CA GLY A 45 4.66 9.92 -28.15
C GLY A 45 4.68 11.43 -28.41
N VAL A 46 5.87 12.00 -28.58
CA VAL A 46 6.07 13.38 -29.05
C VAL A 46 5.77 13.43 -30.54
N VAL A 47 4.98 14.42 -31.00
CA VAL A 47 5.20 15.33 -32.15
C VAL A 47 3.90 16.14 -32.35
N GLY A 48 4.01 17.47 -32.48
CA GLY A 48 2.97 18.30 -33.09
C GLY A 48 2.66 19.60 -32.35
N VAL A 49 3.17 20.72 -32.87
CA VAL A 49 2.90 22.10 -32.47
C VAL A 49 1.47 22.51 -32.85
N GLY A 50 0.79 23.27 -31.98
CA GLY A 50 -0.46 23.97 -32.32
C GLY A 50 -0.94 24.85 -31.16
N TYR A 51 -0.96 26.17 -31.37
CA TYR A 51 -1.53 27.20 -30.49
C TYR A 51 -3.05 27.05 -30.36
N GLY A 52 -3.62 27.38 -29.18
CA GLY A 52 -5.06 27.61 -29.02
C GLY A 52 -5.62 27.41 -27.60
N GLN A 53 -5.82 28.54 -26.92
CA GLN A 53 -6.86 28.93 -25.95
C GLN A 53 -7.57 27.88 -25.06
N ASP A 54 -7.60 28.20 -23.76
CA ASP A 54 -8.61 27.91 -22.73
C ASP A 54 -9.34 26.56 -22.77
N LYS A 55 -8.91 25.65 -21.89
CA LYS A 55 -9.66 24.43 -21.56
C LYS A 55 -10.24 24.53 -20.15
N HIS A 56 -11.50 24.93 -20.06
CA HIS A 56 -12.33 24.74 -18.87
C HIS A 56 -13.03 23.38 -18.95
N CYS A 57 -12.82 22.50 -17.97
CA CYS A 57 -13.62 21.31 -17.78
C CYS A 57 -14.90 21.68 -17.02
N ARG A 58 -16.07 21.55 -17.67
CA ARG A 58 -17.38 21.77 -17.06
C ARG A 58 -17.92 20.44 -16.54
N VAL A 59 -18.10 20.31 -15.22
CA VAL A 59 -18.80 19.17 -14.60
C VAL A 59 -20.09 19.71 -14.00
N VAL A 60 -21.23 19.36 -14.60
CA VAL A 60 -22.56 19.79 -14.13
C VAL A 60 -23.13 18.70 -13.23
N TRP A 61 -23.42 19.03 -11.97
CA TRP A 61 -24.21 18.21 -11.05
C TRP A 61 -25.59 18.84 -10.86
N PRO A 62 -26.64 18.05 -10.56
CA PRO A 62 -27.99 18.57 -10.40
C PRO A 62 -28.09 19.22 -9.02
N LEU A 63 -27.89 20.54 -8.99
CA LEU A 63 -28.32 21.56 -8.02
C LEU A 63 -27.40 22.77 -8.26
N ASN A 64 -27.97 23.87 -8.77
CA ASN A 64 -27.27 25.07 -9.25
C ASN A 64 -26.29 25.68 -8.23
N PHE A 65 -25.03 25.25 -8.25
CA PHE A 65 -23.89 25.94 -7.63
C PHE A 65 -22.71 25.91 -8.61
N GLU A 66 -22.28 27.07 -9.06
CA GLU A 66 -21.06 27.20 -9.87
C GLU A 66 -19.84 27.36 -8.95
N PHE A 67 -18.81 26.52 -9.16
CA PHE A 67 -17.50 26.69 -8.56
C PHE A 67 -16.45 26.80 -9.66
N TRP A 68 -15.59 27.82 -9.57
CA TRP A 68 -14.45 28.00 -10.45
C TRP A 68 -13.18 27.52 -9.75
N LEU A 69 -12.48 26.55 -10.35
CA LEU A 69 -11.14 26.15 -9.92
C LEU A 69 -10.12 26.81 -10.86
N ARG A 70 -9.27 27.68 -10.31
CA ARG A 70 -8.08 28.21 -11.00
C ARG A 70 -6.85 27.45 -10.54
N ASP A 71 -6.04 27.03 -11.51
CA ASP A 71 -4.73 26.42 -11.28
C ASP A 71 -3.71 27.54 -11.01
N LEU A 72 -3.05 27.50 -9.85
CA LEU A 72 -1.90 28.35 -9.54
C LEU A 72 -0.74 27.46 -9.08
N ASP A 73 0.38 27.63 -9.76
CA ASP A 73 1.51 26.72 -9.77
C ASP A 73 2.29 26.65 -8.42
N ARG A 74 2.75 25.45 -8.09
CA ARG A 74 3.78 25.05 -7.09
C ARG A 74 3.91 25.82 -5.75
N ASN A 75 3.07 25.46 -4.77
CA ASN A 75 3.46 24.92 -3.45
C ASN A 75 2.27 25.03 -2.46
N ARG A 76 1.82 23.87 -1.96
CA ARG A 76 0.98 23.62 -0.77
C ARG A 76 0.22 24.80 -0.12
N THR A 77 -1.05 24.99 -0.47
CA THR A 77 -2.26 25.05 0.40
C THR A 77 -3.49 25.29 -0.46
N TRP A 78 -4.64 24.69 -0.11
CA TRP A 78 -5.94 24.98 -0.74
C TRP A 78 -6.71 25.93 0.18
N SER A 79 -7.22 27.05 -0.34
CA SER A 79 -8.15 27.94 0.37
C SER A 79 -9.48 27.96 -0.38
N CYS A 80 -10.59 27.85 0.36
CA CYS A 80 -11.93 28.06 -0.17
C CYS A 80 -12.36 29.49 0.12
N GLU A 81 -12.39 30.35 -0.89
CA GLU A 81 -13.08 31.63 -0.81
C GLU A 81 -14.49 31.48 -1.41
N ALA A 82 -15.51 31.72 -0.59
CA ALA A 82 -16.89 31.84 -1.04
C ALA A 82 -17.10 33.26 -1.59
N GLY A 83 -17.23 33.40 -2.91
CA GLY A 83 -17.53 34.67 -3.55
C GLY A 83 -19.01 35.04 -3.40
N MET A 84 -19.34 35.88 -2.43
CA MET A 84 -20.57 36.69 -2.45
C MET A 84 -20.28 38.04 -3.09
N SER A 85 -20.34 38.14 -4.41
CA SER A 85 -20.20 39.42 -5.11
C SER A 85 -20.85 39.40 -6.50
N GLN A 86 -22.13 39.02 -6.63
CA GLN A 86 -22.91 39.26 -7.86
C GLN A 86 -24.44 39.36 -7.62
N LEU A 87 -24.87 40.06 -6.57
CA LEU A 87 -26.29 40.32 -6.32
C LEU A 87 -26.60 41.77 -5.96
N GLU A 88 -25.82 42.71 -6.51
CA GLU A 88 -25.98 44.15 -6.23
C GLU A 88 -26.10 45.05 -7.47
N ARG A 89 -26.35 44.47 -8.65
CA ARG A 89 -26.66 45.26 -9.85
C ARG A 89 -27.81 44.64 -10.60
N THR A 90 -29.03 44.97 -10.19
CA THR A 90 -30.24 45.13 -11.02
C THR A 90 -31.47 45.20 -10.11
N SER A 91 -31.77 46.37 -9.55
CA SER A 91 -33.14 46.72 -9.19
C SER A 91 -33.20 48.23 -8.92
N ASN A 92 -33.38 49.01 -9.99
CA ASN A 92 -33.91 50.36 -9.91
C ASN A 92 -35.44 50.24 -9.90
N HIS A 93 -36.01 50.00 -8.72
CA HIS A 93 -37.42 50.30 -8.48
C HIS A 93 -37.56 50.79 -7.04
N ARG A 94 -38.32 51.87 -6.87
CA ARG A 94 -38.57 52.60 -5.61
C ARG A 94 -38.77 51.63 -4.43
N ASP A 95 -37.73 51.51 -3.62
CA ASP A 95 -37.72 50.73 -2.39
C ASP A 95 -38.00 51.66 -1.21
N ASP A 96 -39.18 51.48 -0.60
CA ASP A 96 -39.52 52.10 0.67
C ASP A 96 -38.65 51.47 1.78
N PRO A 97 -37.83 52.25 2.53
CA PRO A 97 -36.89 51.71 3.51
C PRO A 97 -37.60 50.95 4.66
N MET A 98 -38.88 51.26 4.91
CA MET A 98 -39.71 50.57 5.90
C MET A 98 -40.01 49.11 5.53
N ILE A 99 -40.22 48.79 4.25
CA ILE A 99 -40.58 47.42 3.83
C ILE A 99 -39.36 46.49 3.90
N ARG A 100 -38.16 47.00 3.57
CA ARG A 100 -36.91 46.22 3.70
C ARG A 100 -36.58 45.91 5.16
N ILE A 101 -36.82 46.83 6.08
CA ILE A 101 -36.63 46.60 7.53
C ILE A 101 -37.64 45.57 8.04
N LEU A 102 -38.90 45.62 7.59
CA LEU A 102 -39.94 44.68 8.02
C LEU A 102 -39.72 43.27 7.48
N ILE A 103 -39.30 43.12 6.21
CA ILE A 103 -39.00 41.82 5.61
C ILE A 103 -37.73 41.22 6.21
N THR A 104 -36.69 42.01 6.46
CA THR A 104 -35.47 41.49 7.11
C THR A 104 -35.69 41.15 8.58
N THR A 105 -36.47 41.94 9.35
CA THR A 105 -36.79 41.61 10.75
C THR A 105 -37.72 40.41 10.87
N VAL A 106 -38.71 40.26 9.98
CA VAL A 106 -39.57 39.06 9.96
C VAL A 106 -38.77 37.84 9.50
N ALA A 107 -37.92 37.94 8.48
CA ALA A 107 -37.07 36.82 8.03
C ALA A 107 -36.04 36.41 9.09
N LEU A 108 -35.42 37.37 9.81
CA LEU A 108 -34.52 37.10 10.94
C LEU A 108 -35.27 36.51 12.14
N ALA A 109 -36.50 36.96 12.42
CA ALA A 109 -37.32 36.41 13.50
C ALA A 109 -37.84 34.99 13.17
N THR A 110 -38.25 34.73 11.93
CA THR A 110 -38.70 33.39 11.49
C THR A 110 -37.53 32.41 11.33
N CYS A 111 -36.36 32.88 10.90
CA CYS A 111 -35.14 32.05 10.92
C CYS A 111 -34.67 31.78 12.34
N SER A 112 -34.88 32.69 13.31
CA SER A 112 -34.52 32.45 14.72
C SER A 112 -35.52 31.51 15.44
N LEU A 113 -36.79 31.48 15.01
CA LEU A 113 -37.80 30.55 15.51
C LEU A 113 -37.69 29.13 14.91
N LEU A 114 -37.09 28.99 13.71
CA LEU A 114 -36.80 27.70 13.08
C LEU A 114 -35.35 27.23 13.28
N ALA A 115 -34.44 28.11 13.68
CA ALA A 115 -33.03 27.82 13.99
C ALA A 115 -32.70 28.02 15.47
N SER A 116 -33.67 27.82 16.36
CA SER A 116 -33.32 27.35 17.70
C SER A 116 -32.95 25.88 17.55
N PRO A 117 -31.66 25.48 17.59
CA PRO A 117 -31.36 24.12 18.00
C PRO A 117 -31.90 24.05 19.43
N VAL A 118 -33.14 23.56 19.57
CA VAL A 118 -33.61 23.00 20.81
C VAL A 118 -32.64 21.85 21.04
N SER A 119 -31.54 22.16 21.71
CA SER A 119 -30.76 21.20 22.45
C SER A 119 -31.76 20.72 23.49
N ALA A 120 -32.59 19.75 23.09
CA ALA A 120 -33.67 19.20 23.87
C ALA A 120 -33.00 18.44 24.99
N SER A 121 -32.58 19.16 26.03
CA SER A 121 -31.97 18.54 27.18
C SER A 121 -33.02 17.59 27.73
N ILE A 122 -32.69 16.31 27.77
CA ILE A 122 -33.59 15.29 28.30
C ILE A 122 -34.01 15.76 29.70
N PRO A 123 -35.33 15.85 29.98
CA PRO A 123 -35.85 16.42 31.22
C PRO A 123 -35.29 15.71 32.44
N SER A 124 -35.15 16.44 33.56
CA SER A 124 -34.57 15.91 34.80
C SER A 124 -35.40 14.79 35.44
N SER A 125 -36.66 14.68 35.07
CA SER A 125 -37.57 13.61 35.50
C SER A 125 -37.29 12.23 34.86
N LEU A 126 -36.37 12.16 33.89
CA LEU A 126 -35.96 10.94 33.20
C LEU A 126 -34.46 10.65 33.42
N PRO A 127 -34.05 10.25 34.64
CA PRO A 127 -32.64 10.12 35.00
C PRO A 127 -31.91 9.02 34.21
N GLN A 128 -32.53 7.85 33.97
CA GLN A 128 -31.87 6.80 33.20
C GLN A 128 -31.76 7.17 31.73
N THR A 129 -32.79 7.82 31.18
CA THR A 129 -32.80 8.30 29.80
C THR A 129 -31.68 9.33 29.56
N ARG A 130 -31.46 10.24 30.51
CA ARG A 130 -30.36 11.21 30.46
C ARG A 130 -29.00 10.52 30.56
N ALA A 131 -28.86 9.56 31.47
CA ALA A 131 -27.60 8.83 31.65
C ALA A 131 -27.21 8.04 30.39
N ILE A 132 -28.16 7.34 29.76
CA ILE A 132 -27.87 6.60 28.52
C ILE A 132 -27.52 7.54 27.35
N TYR A 133 -28.13 8.72 27.28
CA TYR A 133 -27.76 9.70 26.27
C TYR A 133 -26.29 10.16 26.41
N GLN A 134 -25.84 10.39 27.64
CA GLN A 134 -24.43 10.70 27.91
C GLN A 134 -23.51 9.52 27.58
N ASP A 135 -23.92 8.28 27.92
CA ASP A 135 -23.16 7.07 27.60
C ASP A 135 -23.04 6.86 26.07
N LEU A 136 -24.10 7.13 25.31
CA LEU A 136 -24.10 7.11 23.83
C LEU A 136 -23.20 8.19 23.24
N ALA A 137 -23.22 9.41 23.78
CA ALA A 137 -22.31 10.48 23.38
C ALA A 137 -20.83 10.12 23.67
N GLY A 138 -20.57 9.48 24.81
CA GLY A 138 -19.26 8.93 25.16
C GLY A 138 -18.82 7.84 24.17
N LEU A 139 -19.72 6.92 23.82
CA LEU A 139 -19.47 5.87 22.84
C LEU A 139 -19.20 6.44 21.44
N LYS A 140 -19.95 7.46 21.01
CA LYS A 140 -19.73 8.18 19.75
C LYS A 140 -18.31 8.76 19.69
N THR A 141 -17.88 9.40 20.76
CA THR A 141 -16.53 9.98 20.89
C THR A 141 -15.44 8.91 20.84
N GLU A 142 -15.64 7.76 21.50
CA GLU A 142 -14.70 6.63 21.44
C GLU A 142 -14.66 5.98 20.04
N CYS A 143 -15.78 5.94 19.32
CA CYS A 143 -15.80 5.50 17.92
C CYS A 143 -14.96 6.43 17.04
N ASP A 144 -15.13 7.75 17.17
CA ASP A 144 -14.34 8.74 16.42
C ASP A 144 -12.84 8.61 16.71
N ARG A 145 -12.46 8.45 17.98
CA ARG A 145 -11.07 8.22 18.39
C ARG A 145 -10.51 6.93 17.77
N THR A 146 -11.29 5.86 17.80
CA THR A 146 -10.88 4.56 17.26
C THR A 146 -10.75 4.60 15.73
N ILE A 147 -11.64 5.31 15.03
CA ILE A 147 -11.54 5.55 13.58
C ILE A 147 -10.23 6.26 13.23
N GLN A 148 -9.90 7.34 13.95
CA GLN A 148 -8.65 8.08 13.71
C GLN A 148 -7.40 7.21 13.93
N MET A 149 -7.43 6.35 14.95
CA MET A 149 -6.33 5.43 15.23
C MET A 149 -6.22 4.32 14.18
N ALA A 150 -7.35 3.79 13.70
CA ALA A 150 -7.38 2.82 12.60
C ALA A 150 -6.80 3.41 11.31
N LEU A 151 -7.14 4.66 10.98
CA LEU A 151 -6.58 5.39 9.84
C LEU A 151 -5.05 5.54 9.93
N ARG A 152 -4.55 6.04 11.07
CA ARG A 152 -3.10 6.15 11.32
C ARG A 152 -2.39 4.80 11.22
N LEU A 153 -2.99 3.74 11.80
CA LEU A 153 -2.42 2.40 11.73
C LEU A 153 -2.41 1.86 10.29
N ARG A 154 -3.45 2.14 9.51
CA ARG A 154 -3.53 1.74 8.09
C ARG A 154 -2.43 2.41 7.26
N GLU A 155 -2.18 3.70 7.47
CA GLU A 155 -1.08 4.41 6.84
C GLU A 155 0.29 3.84 7.24
N ALA A 156 0.50 3.60 8.54
CA ALA A 156 1.72 2.96 9.04
C ALA A 156 1.92 1.55 8.46
N THR A 157 0.83 0.77 8.33
CA THR A 157 0.82 -0.58 7.74
C THR A 157 1.19 -0.53 6.26
N ARG A 158 0.66 0.45 5.51
CA ARG A 158 1.06 0.69 4.10
C ARG A 158 2.54 1.03 3.97
N GLY A 159 3.04 1.92 4.83
CA GLY A 159 4.47 2.26 4.87
C GLY A 159 5.35 1.05 5.17
N ALA A 160 4.97 0.26 6.17
CA ALA A 160 5.67 -0.98 6.51
C ALA A 160 5.63 -2.00 5.36
N ARG A 161 4.50 -2.15 4.66
CA ARG A 161 4.40 -3.04 3.49
C ARG A 161 5.36 -2.62 2.38
N ARG A 162 5.42 -1.32 2.05
CA ARG A 162 6.38 -0.81 1.05
C ARG A 162 7.83 -1.11 1.44
N ASN A 163 8.17 -1.01 2.72
CA ASN A 163 9.50 -1.35 3.22
C ASN A 163 9.81 -2.85 3.09
N VAL A 164 8.81 -3.71 3.33
CA VAL A 164 8.93 -5.17 3.08
C VAL A 164 9.08 -5.45 1.58
N ASP A 165 8.29 -4.80 0.72
CA ASP A 165 8.40 -4.92 -0.75
C ASP A 165 9.82 -4.55 -1.21
N GLN A 166 10.36 -3.44 -0.72
CA GLN A 166 11.73 -3.03 -1.01
C GLN A 166 12.77 -4.06 -0.51
N SER A 167 12.55 -4.66 0.66
CA SER A 167 13.44 -5.71 1.21
C SER A 167 13.44 -6.98 0.34
N ILE A 168 12.29 -7.33 -0.23
CA ILE A 168 12.16 -8.42 -1.20
C ILE A 168 12.93 -8.09 -2.49
N GLU A 169 12.81 -6.87 -3.01
CA GLU A 169 13.58 -6.44 -4.19
C GLU A 169 15.09 -6.46 -3.95
N VAL A 170 15.54 -6.06 -2.76
CA VAL A 170 16.96 -6.17 -2.37
C VAL A 170 17.41 -7.64 -2.34
N THR A 171 16.57 -8.56 -1.87
CA THR A 171 16.87 -10.01 -1.88
C THR A 171 17.07 -10.53 -3.32
N LYS A 172 16.20 -10.12 -4.25
CA LYS A 172 16.38 -10.42 -5.68
C LYS A 172 17.67 -9.81 -6.25
N ALA A 173 18.00 -8.58 -5.85
CA ALA A 173 19.24 -7.91 -6.28
C ALA A 173 20.50 -8.64 -5.77
N ILE A 174 20.50 -9.09 -4.51
CA ILE A 174 21.56 -9.94 -3.94
C ILE A 174 21.73 -11.21 -4.78
N LYS A 175 20.63 -11.93 -5.07
CA LYS A 175 20.65 -13.15 -5.89
C LYS A 175 21.18 -12.91 -7.30
N SER A 176 20.74 -11.83 -7.95
CA SER A 176 21.21 -11.44 -9.28
C SER A 176 22.71 -11.13 -9.30
N MET A 177 23.19 -10.37 -8.30
CA MET A 177 24.60 -10.01 -8.17
C MET A 177 25.48 -11.23 -7.89
N ASP A 178 25.06 -12.15 -7.01
CA ASP A 178 25.75 -13.43 -6.78
C ASP A 178 25.91 -14.22 -8.09
N GLY A 179 24.81 -14.39 -8.86
CA GLY A 179 24.87 -15.06 -10.16
C GLY A 179 25.70 -14.33 -11.22
N ARG A 180 25.76 -13.00 -11.16
CA ARG A 180 26.63 -12.19 -12.04
C ARG A 180 28.11 -12.38 -11.71
N LEU A 181 28.46 -12.40 -10.42
CA LEU A 181 29.83 -12.68 -9.95
C LEU A 181 30.30 -14.07 -10.36
N VAL A 182 29.47 -15.11 -10.18
CA VAL A 182 29.79 -16.48 -10.60
C VAL A 182 30.13 -16.52 -12.09
N ARG A 183 29.25 -15.96 -12.94
CA ARG A 183 29.48 -15.90 -14.39
C ARG A 183 30.77 -15.16 -14.76
N LEU A 184 31.08 -14.05 -14.08
CA LEU A 184 32.31 -13.31 -14.34
C LEU A 184 33.57 -14.11 -13.93
N ILE A 185 33.53 -14.77 -12.77
CA ILE A 185 34.61 -15.65 -12.31
C ILE A 185 34.82 -16.80 -13.30
N ASP A 186 33.74 -17.42 -13.79
CA ASP A 186 33.82 -18.51 -14.76
C ASP A 186 34.41 -18.04 -16.10
N ARG A 187 34.03 -16.86 -16.58
CA ARG A 187 34.63 -16.25 -17.78
C ARG A 187 36.11 -15.93 -17.63
N LEU A 188 36.59 -15.71 -16.40
CA LEU A 188 38.01 -15.44 -16.12
C LEU A 188 38.87 -16.72 -16.10
N LYS A 189 38.29 -17.89 -15.79
CA LYS A 189 39.02 -19.16 -15.66
C LYS A 189 39.93 -19.50 -16.86
N PRO A 190 39.49 -19.38 -18.13
CA PRO A 190 40.31 -19.74 -19.29
C PRO A 190 41.54 -18.85 -19.50
N TYR A 191 41.63 -17.71 -18.80
CA TYR A 191 42.75 -16.79 -18.90
C TYR A 191 43.78 -16.98 -17.78
N ALA A 192 43.46 -17.79 -16.78
CA ALA A 192 44.40 -18.11 -15.70
C ALA A 192 45.57 -19.00 -16.17
N SER A 193 45.45 -19.65 -17.32
CA SER A 193 46.52 -20.42 -17.96
C SER A 193 47.51 -19.55 -18.76
N VAL A 194 47.11 -18.37 -19.23
CA VAL A 194 47.89 -17.52 -20.15
C VAL A 194 48.99 -16.75 -19.39
N PRO A 195 50.30 -17.01 -19.61
CA PRO A 195 51.39 -16.50 -18.76
C PRO A 195 51.38 -14.99 -18.50
N LYS A 196 51.16 -14.17 -19.54
CA LYS A 196 51.20 -12.70 -19.43
C LYS A 196 49.97 -12.06 -18.75
N VAL A 197 48.84 -12.78 -18.72
CA VAL A 197 47.56 -12.29 -18.19
C VAL A 197 47.19 -12.96 -16.86
N ARG A 198 47.79 -14.13 -16.61
CA ARG A 198 47.55 -15.01 -15.46
C ARG A 198 47.57 -14.29 -14.11
N THR A 199 48.58 -13.48 -13.82
CA THR A 199 48.72 -12.83 -12.51
C THR A 199 47.56 -11.87 -12.24
N VAL A 200 47.26 -11.00 -13.21
CA VAL A 200 46.18 -10.01 -13.10
C VAL A 200 44.81 -10.69 -12.99
N VAL A 201 44.56 -11.70 -13.84
CA VAL A 201 43.34 -12.51 -13.83
C VAL A 201 43.17 -13.25 -12.50
N ARG A 202 44.24 -13.86 -11.96
CA ARG A 202 44.19 -14.56 -10.67
C ARG A 202 43.89 -13.61 -9.52
N THR A 203 44.50 -12.43 -9.49
CA THR A 203 44.22 -11.42 -8.45
C THR A 203 42.77 -10.95 -8.50
N LEU A 204 42.27 -10.60 -9.69
CA LEU A 204 40.87 -10.20 -9.87
C LEU A 204 39.91 -11.34 -9.51
N SER A 205 40.18 -12.56 -9.98
CA SER A 205 39.36 -13.74 -9.67
C SER A 205 39.30 -14.01 -8.17
N ARG A 206 40.43 -13.92 -7.44
CA ARG A 206 40.44 -14.09 -5.98
C ARG A 206 39.64 -13.00 -5.26
N ASN A 207 39.75 -11.74 -5.69
CA ASN A 207 38.94 -10.65 -5.13
C ASN A 207 37.44 -10.91 -5.35
N LEU A 208 37.03 -11.21 -6.59
CA LEU A 208 35.64 -11.51 -6.93
C LEU A 208 35.11 -12.74 -6.18
N GLN A 209 35.93 -13.79 -6.00
CA GLN A 209 35.59 -14.97 -5.21
C GLN A 209 35.35 -14.63 -3.73
N ARG A 210 36.19 -13.78 -3.12
CA ARG A 210 35.98 -13.34 -1.73
C ARG A 210 34.67 -12.58 -1.57
N ILE A 211 34.33 -11.70 -2.52
CA ILE A 211 33.06 -10.98 -2.51
C ILE A 211 31.88 -11.93 -2.73
N GLN A 212 32.01 -12.85 -3.69
CA GLN A 212 30.99 -13.85 -4.00
C GLN A 212 30.71 -14.75 -2.80
N ALA A 213 31.74 -15.22 -2.09
CA ALA A 213 31.56 -16.02 -0.88
C ALA A 213 30.74 -15.29 0.20
N LYS A 214 31.08 -14.01 0.48
CA LYS A 214 30.33 -13.19 1.44
C LYS A 214 28.89 -12.95 1.00
N LEU A 215 28.69 -12.59 -0.28
CA LEU A 215 27.37 -12.32 -0.83
C LEU A 215 26.51 -13.59 -0.86
N HIS A 216 27.09 -14.74 -1.19
CA HIS A 216 26.41 -16.03 -1.25
C HIS A 216 25.95 -16.51 0.13
N ALA A 217 26.76 -16.31 1.17
CA ALA A 217 26.37 -16.61 2.55
C ALA A 217 25.13 -15.78 2.97
N VAL A 218 25.14 -14.48 2.67
CA VAL A 218 23.99 -13.60 2.93
C VAL A 218 22.80 -13.99 2.06
N ARG A 219 23.00 -14.28 0.78
CA ARG A 219 21.96 -14.71 -0.17
C ARG A 219 21.16 -15.89 0.38
N LYS A 220 21.84 -16.95 0.85
CA LYS A 220 21.16 -18.13 1.41
C LYS A 220 20.23 -17.76 2.57
N LYS A 221 20.68 -16.85 3.45
CA LYS A 221 19.90 -16.36 4.58
C LYS A 221 18.75 -15.45 4.16
N THR A 222 18.98 -14.55 3.19
CA THR A 222 17.94 -13.66 2.67
C THR A 222 16.90 -14.41 1.85
N ASP A 223 17.28 -15.42 1.05
CA ASP A 223 16.36 -16.28 0.30
C ASP A 223 15.41 -17.03 1.27
N ARG A 224 15.97 -17.57 2.36
CA ARG A 224 15.19 -18.21 3.43
C ARG A 224 14.27 -17.21 4.13
N CYS A 225 14.80 -16.04 4.51
CA CYS A 225 14.03 -14.98 5.15
C CYS A 225 12.92 -14.43 4.25
N GLU A 226 13.15 -14.29 2.94
CA GLU A 226 12.11 -13.88 1.98
C GLU A 226 10.93 -14.85 2.06
N LYS A 227 11.20 -16.15 1.93
CA LYS A 227 10.17 -17.20 1.89
C LYS A 227 9.44 -17.36 3.23
N GLU A 228 10.18 -17.40 4.34
CA GLU A 228 9.63 -17.73 5.66
C GLU A 228 9.10 -16.50 6.41
N VAL A 229 9.58 -15.30 6.09
CA VAL A 229 9.30 -14.09 6.87
C VAL A 229 8.73 -12.96 6.01
N LEU A 230 9.47 -12.47 5.01
CA LEU A 230 9.07 -11.25 4.30
C LEU A 230 7.76 -11.44 3.51
N ARG A 231 7.61 -12.54 2.77
CA ARG A 231 6.39 -12.83 1.98
C ARG A 231 5.16 -13.05 2.87
N PRO A 232 5.22 -13.87 3.95
CA PRO A 232 4.11 -13.95 4.90
C PRO A 232 3.78 -12.61 5.56
N THR A 233 4.81 -11.83 5.94
CA THR A 233 4.60 -10.49 6.54
C THR A 233 3.92 -9.55 5.56
N GLN A 234 4.35 -9.53 4.30
CA GLN A 234 3.73 -8.72 3.23
C GLN A 234 2.24 -9.03 3.09
N LYS A 235 1.87 -10.33 3.06
CA LYS A 235 0.48 -10.78 2.99
C LYS A 235 -0.30 -10.32 4.23
N ARG A 236 0.22 -10.57 5.43
CA ARG A 236 -0.42 -10.15 6.69
C ARG A 236 -0.65 -8.64 6.78
N LEU A 237 0.31 -7.83 6.35
CA LEU A 237 0.16 -6.37 6.33
C LEU A 237 -0.92 -5.94 5.32
N LYS A 238 -1.05 -6.64 4.19
CA LYS A 238 -2.15 -6.41 3.23
C LYS A 238 -3.51 -6.78 3.83
N ASP A 239 -3.61 -7.93 4.49
CA ASP A 239 -4.85 -8.40 5.13
C ASP A 239 -5.25 -7.47 6.28
N LEU A 240 -4.28 -6.99 7.07
CA LEU A 240 -4.48 -5.98 8.11
C LEU A 240 -4.97 -4.65 7.52
N GLU A 241 -4.37 -4.18 6.42
CA GLU A 241 -4.80 -2.94 5.75
C GLU A 241 -6.28 -3.02 5.32
N GLN A 242 -6.67 -4.15 4.73
CA GLN A 242 -8.06 -4.39 4.30
C GLN A 242 -9.01 -4.48 5.50
N SER A 243 -8.59 -5.18 6.56
CA SER A 243 -9.40 -5.34 7.78
C SER A 243 -9.59 -4.01 8.51
N LEU A 244 -8.57 -3.15 8.56
CA LEU A 244 -8.67 -1.80 9.12
C LEU A 244 -9.61 -0.91 8.31
N ALA A 245 -9.58 -0.99 6.99
CA ALA A 245 -10.54 -0.27 6.13
C ALA A 245 -11.98 -0.75 6.34
N GLY A 246 -12.19 -2.06 6.47
CA GLY A 246 -13.50 -2.63 6.81
C GLY A 246 -13.98 -2.18 8.19
N ALA A 247 -13.10 -2.21 9.20
CA ALA A 247 -13.39 -1.74 10.54
C ALA A 247 -13.79 -0.26 10.59
N GLU A 248 -13.10 0.59 9.83
CA GLU A 248 -13.43 2.02 9.70
C GLU A 248 -14.87 2.20 9.21
N GLN A 249 -15.25 1.49 8.15
CA GLN A 249 -16.62 1.55 7.61
C GLN A 249 -17.65 1.05 8.63
N LYS A 250 -17.35 -0.04 9.34
CA LYS A 250 -18.24 -0.59 10.37
C LYS A 250 -18.40 0.36 11.57
N LEU A 251 -17.32 0.98 12.04
CA LEU A 251 -17.34 1.99 13.12
C LEU A 251 -18.13 3.25 12.71
N ARG A 252 -18.00 3.70 11.46
CA ARG A 252 -18.86 4.77 10.91
C ARG A 252 -20.33 4.36 10.87
N GLY A 253 -20.62 3.10 10.54
CA GLY A 253 -21.95 2.52 10.62
C GLY A 253 -22.52 2.56 12.04
N LEU A 254 -21.73 2.10 13.02
CA LEU A 254 -22.09 2.14 14.44
C LEU A 254 -22.34 3.58 14.91
N LYS A 255 -21.53 4.54 14.47
CA LYS A 255 -21.73 5.97 14.77
C LYS A 255 -23.10 6.48 14.30
N ARG A 256 -23.50 6.14 13.07
CA ARG A 256 -24.83 6.50 12.54
C ARG A 256 -25.94 5.85 13.36
N ASP A 257 -25.77 4.58 13.75
CA ASP A 257 -26.73 3.88 14.58
C ASP A 257 -26.86 4.55 15.97
N ILE A 258 -25.75 5.04 16.54
CA ILE A 258 -25.74 5.82 17.79
C ILE A 258 -26.49 7.15 17.62
N ASP A 259 -26.21 7.90 16.55
CA ASP A 259 -26.89 9.18 16.27
C ASP A 259 -28.40 8.99 16.13
N GLU A 260 -28.82 7.92 15.44
CA GLU A 260 -30.24 7.55 15.33
C GLU A 260 -30.86 7.22 16.70
N LYS A 261 -30.15 6.47 17.56
CA LYS A 261 -30.62 6.15 18.91
C LYS A 261 -30.71 7.38 19.80
N MET A 262 -29.76 8.31 19.71
CA MET A 262 -29.80 9.57 20.46
C MET A 262 -31.04 10.40 20.05
N MET A 263 -31.31 10.51 18.75
CA MET A 263 -32.51 11.19 18.23
C MET A 263 -33.81 10.51 18.69
N GLN A 264 -33.87 9.17 18.61
CA GLN A 264 -35.02 8.39 19.10
C GLN A 264 -35.26 8.59 20.60
N LEU A 265 -34.19 8.66 21.41
CA LEU A 265 -34.28 8.93 22.84
C LEU A 265 -34.81 10.34 23.13
N GLU A 266 -34.35 11.36 22.41
CA GLU A 266 -34.85 12.73 22.56
C GLU A 266 -36.34 12.84 22.25
N GLN A 267 -36.77 12.26 21.12
CA GLN A 267 -38.19 12.22 20.73
C GLN A 267 -39.05 11.44 21.74
N ALA A 268 -38.59 10.26 22.17
CA ALA A 268 -39.29 9.46 23.16
C ALA A 268 -39.36 10.17 24.52
N ALA A 269 -38.31 10.88 24.92
CA ALA A 269 -38.27 11.66 26.15
C ALA A 269 -39.30 12.79 26.15
N GLN A 270 -39.50 13.48 25.02
CA GLN A 270 -40.53 14.51 24.87
C GLN A 270 -41.94 13.93 25.01
N VAL A 271 -42.23 12.78 24.40
CA VAL A 271 -43.53 12.12 24.51
C VAL A 271 -43.77 11.58 25.91
N ALA A 272 -42.75 11.00 26.54
CA ALA A 272 -42.86 10.39 27.86
C ALA A 272 -43.25 11.37 28.96
N GLN A 273 -42.99 12.68 28.79
CA GLN A 273 -43.42 13.70 29.75
C GLN A 273 -44.94 13.68 29.99
N ARG A 274 -45.74 13.26 29.00
CA ARG A 274 -47.21 13.36 29.04
C ARG A 274 -47.89 12.38 29.99
N THR A 275 -47.35 11.17 30.21
CA THR A 275 -47.99 10.18 31.09
C THR A 275 -46.98 9.43 31.97
N ARG A 276 -47.40 9.02 33.18
CA ARG A 276 -46.53 8.26 34.11
C ARG A 276 -46.12 6.90 33.53
N PHE A 277 -47.05 6.21 32.87
CA PHE A 277 -46.81 4.91 32.24
C PHE A 277 -45.71 4.99 31.18
N THR A 278 -45.79 5.95 30.24
CA THR A 278 -44.76 6.15 29.20
C THR A 278 -43.38 6.44 29.78
N ARG A 279 -43.29 7.17 30.91
CA ARG A 279 -41.99 7.40 31.59
C ARG A 279 -41.40 6.10 32.12
N GLN A 280 -42.20 5.27 32.80
CA GLN A 280 -41.71 4.00 33.37
C GLN A 280 -41.25 3.02 32.29
N THR A 281 -41.99 2.92 31.17
CA THR A 281 -41.59 2.09 30.03
C THR A 281 -40.29 2.59 29.38
N LEU A 282 -40.17 3.91 29.19
CA LEU A 282 -38.96 4.51 28.63
C LEU A 282 -37.74 4.32 29.54
N GLU A 283 -37.86 4.57 30.84
CA GLU A 283 -36.77 4.39 31.81
C GLU A 283 -36.32 2.91 31.92
N THR A 284 -37.23 1.96 31.71
CA THR A 284 -36.89 0.53 31.65
C THR A 284 -36.15 0.18 30.36
N THR A 285 -36.60 0.73 29.23
CA THR A 285 -35.92 0.58 27.94
C THR A 285 -34.53 1.23 27.96
N ALA A 286 -34.40 2.41 28.59
CA ALA A 286 -33.14 3.12 28.78
C ALA A 286 -32.12 2.30 29.58
N ARG A 287 -32.56 1.59 30.63
CA ARG A 287 -31.69 0.66 31.39
C ARG A 287 -31.15 -0.47 30.53
N SER A 288 -32.00 -1.12 29.72
CA SER A 288 -31.56 -2.17 28.79
C SER A 288 -30.58 -1.63 27.75
N LEU A 289 -30.89 -0.47 27.16
CA LEU A 289 -30.01 0.19 26.20
C LEU A 289 -28.66 0.54 26.82
N ARG A 290 -28.64 0.97 28.08
CA ARG A 290 -27.42 1.27 28.82
C ARG A 290 -26.49 0.08 28.98
N GLN A 291 -27.03 -1.10 29.26
CA GLN A 291 -26.23 -2.32 29.32
C GLN A 291 -25.58 -2.64 27.96
N ALA A 292 -26.35 -2.57 26.87
CA ALA A 292 -25.80 -2.81 25.52
C ALA A 292 -24.77 -1.76 25.11
N THR A 293 -24.99 -0.48 25.43
CA THR A 293 -24.04 0.61 25.20
C THR A 293 -22.74 0.40 25.97
N SER A 294 -22.80 -0.03 27.23
CA SER A 294 -21.61 -0.34 28.04
C SER A 294 -20.78 -1.48 27.43
N VAL A 295 -21.42 -2.58 27.04
CA VAL A 295 -20.75 -3.73 26.40
C VAL A 295 -20.11 -3.29 25.07
N THR A 296 -20.83 -2.48 24.30
CA THR A 296 -20.32 -1.91 23.03
C THR A 296 -19.12 -1.01 23.25
N LEU A 297 -19.17 -0.14 24.25
CA LEU A 297 -18.08 0.76 24.63
C LEU A 297 -16.82 0.00 25.02
N ASP A 298 -16.96 -1.04 25.83
CA ASP A 298 -15.82 -1.88 26.21
C ASP A 298 -15.27 -2.65 25.00
N GLY A 299 -16.13 -3.12 24.10
CA GLY A 299 -15.73 -3.72 22.83
C GLY A 299 -14.89 -2.77 21.96
N VAL A 300 -15.34 -1.53 21.78
CA VAL A 300 -14.62 -0.49 21.02
C VAL A 300 -13.28 -0.14 21.69
N ARG A 301 -13.26 0.00 23.03
CA ARG A 301 -12.03 0.27 23.78
C ARG A 301 -11.00 -0.85 23.65
N GLN A 302 -11.43 -2.11 23.66
CA GLN A 302 -10.55 -3.26 23.48
C GLN A 302 -9.96 -3.31 22.07
N ILE A 303 -10.75 -2.99 21.04
CA ILE A 303 -10.26 -2.86 19.66
C ILE A 303 -9.20 -1.77 19.58
N ARG A 304 -9.45 -0.61 20.18
CA ARG A 304 -8.50 0.51 20.22
C ARG A 304 -7.16 0.11 20.86
N GLN A 305 -7.19 -0.62 21.98
CA GLN A 305 -5.98 -1.13 22.64
C GLN A 305 -5.19 -2.10 21.74
N GLN A 306 -5.86 -2.94 20.95
CA GLN A 306 -5.17 -3.82 20.00
C GLN A 306 -4.58 -3.04 18.81
N ILE A 307 -5.28 -2.02 18.31
CA ILE A 307 -4.75 -1.10 17.29
C ILE A 307 -3.45 -0.45 17.80
N ASP A 308 -3.44 0.04 19.05
CA ASP A 308 -2.24 0.59 19.67
C ASP A 308 -1.10 -0.42 19.79
N LEU A 309 -1.41 -1.65 20.23
CA LEU A 309 -0.41 -2.72 20.37
C LEU A 309 0.30 -3.00 19.04
N VAL A 310 -0.46 -3.14 17.95
CA VAL A 310 0.10 -3.37 16.61
C VAL A 310 0.86 -2.13 16.14
N GLY A 311 0.31 -0.93 16.39
CA GLY A 311 0.95 0.34 16.06
C GLY A 311 2.34 0.51 16.68
N ARG A 312 2.55 0.04 17.91
CA ARG A 312 3.87 0.06 18.58
C ARG A 312 4.87 -0.94 18.00
N LYS A 313 4.41 -2.04 17.39
CA LYS A 313 5.28 -3.07 16.80
C LYS A 313 5.74 -2.72 15.39
N LEU A 314 4.94 -2.01 14.58
CA LEU A 314 5.31 -1.67 13.19
C LEU A 314 6.65 -0.90 13.04
N PRO A 315 7.00 0.07 13.90
CA PRO A 315 8.29 0.77 13.82
C PRO A 315 9.51 -0.15 13.89
N SER A 316 9.44 -1.22 14.68
CA SER A 316 10.54 -2.20 14.77
C SER A 316 10.76 -2.92 13.44
N LEU A 317 9.70 -3.26 12.70
CA LEU A 317 9.80 -3.82 11.35
C LEU A 317 10.49 -2.85 10.39
N ASN A 318 10.16 -1.55 10.48
CA ASN A 318 10.80 -0.52 9.66
C ASN A 318 12.30 -0.36 9.97
N GLN A 319 12.70 -0.57 11.22
CA GLN A 319 14.10 -0.57 11.63
C GLN A 319 14.87 -1.73 10.97
N HIS A 320 14.31 -2.94 10.95
CA HIS A 320 14.94 -4.08 10.26
C HIS A 320 14.99 -3.88 8.74
N ALA A 321 13.98 -3.27 8.15
CA ALA A 321 13.98 -2.94 6.72
C ALA A 321 15.01 -1.87 6.33
N ALA A 322 15.53 -1.09 7.29
CA ALA A 322 16.60 -0.12 7.02
C ALA A 322 17.92 -0.80 6.62
N SER A 323 18.28 -1.92 7.25
CA SER A 323 19.50 -2.66 6.89
C SER A 323 19.44 -3.23 5.46
N PHE A 324 18.25 -3.64 4.99
CA PHE A 324 18.03 -3.99 3.58
C PHE A 324 18.27 -2.79 2.65
N ARG A 325 17.78 -1.59 3.00
CA ARG A 325 18.01 -0.38 2.20
C ARG A 325 19.49 -0.03 2.06
N THR A 326 20.26 -0.13 3.15
CA THR A 326 21.72 0.08 3.13
C THR A 326 22.41 -0.87 2.16
N VAL A 327 22.07 -2.17 2.23
CA VAL A 327 22.61 -3.18 1.32
C VAL A 327 22.16 -2.93 -0.11
N GLY A 328 20.90 -2.56 -0.34
CA GLY A 328 20.35 -2.23 -1.65
C GLY A 328 21.10 -1.08 -2.33
N ASN A 329 21.34 0.01 -1.60
CA ASN A 329 22.09 1.16 -2.11
C ASN A 329 23.54 0.75 -2.45
N SER A 330 24.20 0.01 -1.54
CA SER A 330 25.57 -0.44 -1.79
C SER A 330 25.68 -1.46 -2.93
N LEU A 331 24.66 -2.29 -3.15
CA LEU A 331 24.59 -3.21 -4.28
C LEU A 331 24.41 -2.47 -5.60
N SER A 332 23.65 -1.38 -5.61
CA SER A 332 23.52 -0.52 -6.81
C SER A 332 24.87 0.09 -7.21
N ASP A 333 25.64 0.58 -6.24
CA ASP A 333 27.00 1.09 -6.47
C ASP A 333 27.94 -0.01 -6.98
N MET A 334 27.88 -1.18 -6.35
CA MET A 334 28.65 -2.35 -6.80
C MET A 334 28.24 -2.76 -8.22
N ASN A 335 26.94 -2.70 -8.54
CA ASN A 335 26.40 -3.04 -9.86
C ASN A 335 26.96 -2.13 -10.95
N ARG A 336 27.12 -0.83 -10.65
CA ARG A 336 27.80 0.14 -11.52
C ARG A 336 29.28 -0.19 -11.66
N LYS A 337 29.98 -0.45 -10.55
CA LYS A 337 31.42 -0.78 -10.55
C LYS A 337 31.74 -2.11 -11.26
N MET A 338 30.84 -3.09 -11.21
CA MET A 338 30.97 -4.39 -11.88
C MET A 338 30.95 -4.32 -13.42
N ARG A 339 30.38 -3.26 -14.00
CA ARG A 339 30.37 -3.10 -15.47
C ARG A 339 31.79 -2.97 -16.01
N THR A 340 32.68 -2.28 -15.28
CA THR A 340 34.05 -2.06 -15.72
C THR A 340 34.86 -3.37 -15.83
N PRO A 341 34.92 -4.25 -14.80
CA PRO A 341 35.51 -5.58 -14.93
C PRO A 341 34.88 -6.43 -16.05
N GLU A 342 33.57 -6.38 -16.25
CA GLU A 342 32.92 -7.16 -17.30
C GLU A 342 33.30 -6.71 -18.71
N ASP A 343 33.33 -5.41 -18.94
CA ASP A 343 33.78 -4.82 -20.19
C ASP A 343 35.25 -5.14 -20.45
N MET A 344 36.08 -5.11 -19.39
CA MET A 344 37.49 -5.50 -19.48
C MET A 344 37.66 -6.97 -19.84
N VAL A 345 36.90 -7.87 -19.22
CA VAL A 345 36.92 -9.29 -19.58
C VAL A 345 36.42 -9.51 -21.01
N GLY A 346 35.40 -8.77 -21.46
CA GLY A 346 34.95 -8.79 -22.85
C GLY A 346 36.00 -8.28 -23.84
N LYS A 347 36.75 -7.23 -23.49
CA LYS A 347 37.88 -6.72 -24.30
C LYS A 347 39.05 -7.70 -24.31
N LEU A 348 39.34 -8.34 -23.18
CA LEU A 348 40.38 -9.36 -23.06
C LEU A 348 40.07 -10.58 -23.93
N ASP A 349 38.82 -11.04 -23.91
CA ASP A 349 38.32 -12.14 -24.74
C ASP A 349 38.49 -11.83 -26.24
N LYS A 350 38.03 -10.64 -26.66
CA LYS A 350 38.24 -10.15 -28.05
C LYS A 350 39.72 -10.03 -28.42
N ALA A 351 40.55 -9.54 -27.51
CA ALA A 351 41.98 -9.38 -27.74
C ALA A 351 42.68 -10.73 -27.89
N ILE A 352 42.47 -11.67 -26.96
CA ILE A 352 43.09 -13.00 -26.98
C ILE A 352 42.61 -13.84 -28.18
N GLY A 353 41.35 -13.66 -28.59
CA GLY A 353 40.78 -14.29 -29.78
C GLY A 353 41.23 -13.68 -31.12
N LYS A 354 41.92 -12.54 -31.11
CA LYS A 354 42.38 -11.89 -32.34
C LYS A 354 43.42 -12.75 -33.07
N LYS A 355 43.24 -12.92 -34.38
CA LYS A 355 44.22 -13.55 -35.27
C LYS A 355 45.25 -12.52 -35.70
N LEU A 356 46.53 -12.84 -35.56
CA LEU A 356 47.66 -12.08 -36.06
C LEU A 356 48.23 -12.82 -37.27
N THR A 357 48.32 -12.12 -38.39
CA THR A 357 48.84 -12.66 -39.66
C THR A 357 50.20 -12.04 -39.93
N ILE A 358 51.23 -12.85 -40.15
CA ILE A 358 52.55 -12.38 -40.56
C ILE A 358 52.97 -13.07 -41.85
N LYS A 359 53.56 -12.28 -42.76
CA LYS A 359 54.24 -12.78 -43.95
C LYS A 359 55.62 -13.32 -43.53
N ILE A 360 55.91 -14.57 -43.87
CA ILE A 360 57.21 -15.16 -43.56
C ILE A 360 58.27 -14.49 -44.46
N PRO A 361 59.37 -13.95 -43.92
CA PRO A 361 60.36 -13.20 -44.71
C PRO A 361 61.01 -14.02 -45.84
N PHE A 362 61.03 -15.36 -45.71
CA PHE A 362 61.61 -16.29 -46.69
C PHE A 362 60.54 -17.08 -47.48
N SER A 363 59.25 -16.76 -47.34
CA SER A 363 58.16 -17.47 -48.04
C SER A 363 57.01 -16.52 -48.40
N ARG A 364 56.42 -16.64 -49.60
CA ARG A 364 55.22 -15.86 -49.99
C ARG A 364 53.97 -16.21 -49.17
N LYS A 365 54.03 -17.21 -48.29
CA LYS A 365 52.91 -17.68 -47.46
C LYS A 365 52.76 -16.82 -46.21
N SER A 366 51.53 -16.41 -45.91
CA SER A 366 51.15 -15.81 -44.64
C SER A 366 50.73 -16.90 -43.67
N VAL A 367 51.16 -16.79 -42.41
CA VAL A 367 50.70 -17.69 -41.34
C VAL A 367 49.93 -16.86 -40.33
N SER A 368 48.76 -17.36 -39.95
CA SER A 368 47.88 -16.71 -38.97
C SER A 368 47.86 -17.50 -37.67
N PHE A 369 48.18 -16.83 -36.57
CA PHE A 369 48.11 -17.39 -35.22
C PHE A 369 47.19 -16.54 -34.36
N THR A 370 46.43 -17.16 -33.48
CA THR A 370 45.71 -16.39 -32.44
C THR A 370 46.66 -15.94 -31.35
N ILE A 371 46.39 -14.80 -30.70
CA ILE A 371 47.17 -14.33 -29.55
C ILE A 371 47.21 -15.41 -28.45
N ARG A 372 46.13 -16.17 -28.27
CA ARG A 372 46.11 -17.35 -27.39
C ARG A 372 47.18 -18.38 -27.75
N GLN A 373 47.24 -18.82 -29.02
CA GLN A 373 48.20 -19.83 -29.47
C GLN A 373 49.65 -19.37 -29.30
N ILE A 374 49.93 -18.08 -29.60
CA ILE A 374 51.26 -17.48 -29.44
C ILE A 374 51.68 -17.51 -27.95
N LEU A 375 50.76 -17.21 -27.04
CA LEU A 375 51.06 -17.12 -25.60
C LEU A 375 51.01 -18.45 -24.86
N GLU A 376 50.26 -19.44 -25.32
CA GLU A 376 50.13 -20.76 -24.68
C GLU A 376 51.17 -21.77 -25.19
N LYS A 377 51.57 -21.70 -26.46
CA LYS A 377 52.51 -22.65 -27.09
C LYS A 377 53.54 -21.93 -27.99
N PRO A 378 54.47 -21.16 -27.41
CA PRO A 378 55.46 -20.39 -28.19
C PRO A 378 56.35 -21.29 -29.07
N GLY A 379 56.61 -22.54 -28.66
CA GLY A 379 57.41 -23.50 -29.42
C GLY A 379 56.78 -24.01 -30.73
N GLN A 380 55.49 -23.77 -30.97
CA GLN A 380 54.82 -24.09 -32.24
C GLN A 380 54.89 -22.95 -33.27
N VAL A 381 55.42 -21.78 -32.87
CA VAL A 381 55.56 -20.60 -33.73
C VAL A 381 57.03 -20.48 -34.11
N ILE A 382 57.31 -20.31 -35.41
CA ILE A 382 58.68 -20.18 -35.95
C ILE A 382 59.43 -19.09 -35.17
N GLY A 383 60.57 -19.43 -34.55
CA GLY A 383 61.29 -18.55 -33.61
C GLY A 383 61.68 -17.17 -34.15
N ILE A 384 61.86 -17.05 -35.47
CA ILE A 384 62.15 -15.78 -36.17
C ILE A 384 60.94 -14.81 -36.12
N VAL A 385 59.72 -15.34 -36.06
CA VAL A 385 58.46 -14.58 -36.12
C VAL A 385 57.85 -14.38 -34.72
N LEU A 386 58.34 -15.12 -33.71
CA LEU A 386 57.83 -15.10 -32.33
C LEU A 386 58.01 -13.72 -31.66
N LYS A 387 59.21 -13.14 -31.65
CA LYS A 387 59.48 -11.86 -30.96
C LYS A 387 58.62 -10.70 -31.48
N PRO A 388 58.47 -10.49 -32.81
CA PRO A 388 57.54 -9.49 -33.33
C PRO A 388 56.07 -9.75 -32.96
N LEU A 389 55.62 -11.02 -33.01
CA LEU A 389 54.27 -11.41 -32.60
C LEU A 389 54.01 -11.15 -31.12
N GLU A 390 54.98 -11.45 -30.26
CA GLU A 390 54.90 -11.18 -28.83
C GLU A 390 54.82 -9.68 -28.54
N LYS A 391 55.60 -8.85 -29.24
CA LYS A 391 55.55 -7.38 -29.09
C LYS A 391 54.20 -6.80 -29.54
N LEU A 392 53.62 -7.35 -30.61
CA LEU A 392 52.27 -6.98 -31.07
C LEU A 392 51.18 -7.43 -30.10
N ALA A 393 51.29 -8.66 -29.57
CA ALA A 393 50.39 -9.17 -28.54
C ALA A 393 50.47 -8.32 -27.25
N ASP A 394 51.67 -7.90 -26.85
CA ASP A 394 51.89 -7.06 -25.67
C ASP A 394 51.31 -5.66 -25.86
N GLY A 395 51.49 -5.05 -27.03
CA GLY A 395 50.87 -3.75 -27.34
C GLY A 395 49.34 -3.77 -27.26
N ILE A 396 48.72 -4.92 -27.55
CA ILE A 396 47.27 -5.11 -27.46
C ILE A 396 46.82 -5.39 -26.01
N LEU A 397 47.60 -6.17 -25.24
CA LEU A 397 47.23 -6.61 -23.89
C LEU A 397 47.56 -5.58 -22.79
N GLN A 398 48.69 -4.87 -22.88
CA GLN A 398 49.12 -3.84 -21.92
C GLN A 398 48.02 -2.83 -21.52
N PRO A 399 47.30 -2.18 -22.45
CA PRO A 399 46.28 -1.19 -22.08
C PRO A 399 45.07 -1.80 -21.35
N ILE A 400 44.84 -3.11 -21.51
CA ILE A 400 43.79 -3.85 -20.80
C ILE A 400 44.28 -4.26 -19.40
N LEU A 401 45.50 -4.80 -19.32
CA LEU A 401 46.13 -5.26 -18.08
C LEU A 401 46.40 -4.11 -17.10
N GLY A 402 46.81 -2.94 -17.60
CA GLY A 402 47.04 -1.75 -16.78
C GLY A 402 45.78 -1.25 -16.06
N LYS A 403 44.59 -1.51 -16.64
CA LYS A 403 43.30 -1.07 -16.08
C LYS A 403 42.58 -2.14 -15.26
N MET A 404 43.01 -3.41 -15.32
CA MET A 404 42.37 -4.53 -14.62
C MET A 404 42.73 -4.65 -13.12
N LYS A 405 43.57 -3.75 -12.56
CA LYS A 405 43.88 -3.67 -11.12
C LYS A 405 42.72 -3.07 -10.30
N LEU A 406 41.49 -3.49 -10.58
CA LEU A 406 40.31 -3.01 -9.87
C LEU A 406 40.14 -3.80 -8.57
N GLU A 407 40.48 -3.17 -7.45
CA GLU A 407 40.05 -3.66 -6.15
C GLU A 407 38.59 -3.29 -5.93
N MET A 408 37.73 -4.30 -5.98
CA MET A 408 36.35 -4.14 -5.56
C MET A 408 36.23 -4.40 -4.07
N GLN A 409 35.45 -3.56 -3.40
CA GLN A 409 35.04 -3.78 -2.01
C GLN A 409 33.71 -4.52 -1.97
N PRO A 410 33.48 -5.38 -0.96
CA PRO A 410 32.18 -6.00 -0.76
C PRO A 410 31.10 -4.94 -0.44
N PRO A 411 29.82 -5.23 -0.73
CA PRO A 411 28.72 -4.35 -0.37
C PRO A 411 28.71 -4.03 1.14
N LYS A 412 28.48 -2.76 1.47
CA LYS A 412 28.32 -2.28 2.85
C LYS A 412 27.03 -2.84 3.47
N GLY A 413 27.03 -3.00 4.79
CA GLY A 413 25.85 -3.42 5.54
C GLY A 413 25.51 -4.92 5.46
N LEU A 414 26.28 -5.74 4.72
CA LEU A 414 26.03 -7.19 4.65
C LEU A 414 26.08 -7.88 6.01
N HIS A 415 27.03 -7.49 6.86
CA HIS A 415 27.16 -8.05 8.20
C HIS A 415 26.01 -7.63 9.13
N GLU A 416 25.62 -6.35 9.08
CA GLU A 416 24.47 -5.84 9.84
C GLU A 416 23.17 -6.53 9.41
N LEU A 417 22.96 -6.67 8.09
CA LEU A 417 21.82 -7.40 7.55
C LEU A 417 21.82 -8.84 8.06
N GLU A 418 22.94 -9.53 8.00
CA GLU A 418 23.09 -10.90 8.50
C GLU A 418 22.70 -11.04 9.98
N GLN A 419 23.11 -10.11 10.84
CA GLN A 419 22.70 -10.09 12.25
C GLN A 419 21.19 -9.83 12.42
N LYS A 420 20.63 -8.91 11.63
CA LYS A 420 19.21 -8.53 11.70
C LYS A 420 18.28 -9.61 11.16
N LEU A 421 18.73 -10.46 10.24
CA LEU A 421 17.94 -11.59 9.71
C LEU A 421 17.56 -12.60 10.80
N ALA A 422 18.41 -12.81 11.80
CA ALA A 422 18.13 -13.72 12.91
C ALA A 422 16.97 -13.22 13.79
N SER A 423 16.89 -11.90 14.02
CA SER A 423 15.86 -11.27 14.85
C SER A 423 14.52 -11.05 14.13
N LEU A 424 14.53 -11.02 12.79
CA LEU A 424 13.31 -10.85 11.99
C LEU A 424 12.29 -11.99 12.17
N SER A 425 12.75 -13.21 12.47
CA SER A 425 11.86 -14.36 12.64
C SER A 425 11.03 -14.27 13.92
N SER A 426 11.63 -13.87 15.05
CA SER A 426 10.91 -13.66 16.31
C SER A 426 9.97 -12.47 16.23
N LEU A 427 10.40 -11.39 15.57
CA LEU A 427 9.56 -10.23 15.28
C LEU A 427 8.32 -10.64 14.46
N ASN A 428 8.50 -11.41 13.39
CA ASN A 428 7.39 -11.85 12.54
C ASN A 428 6.36 -12.70 13.31
N ARG A 429 6.79 -13.56 14.23
CA ARG A 429 5.85 -14.31 15.09
C ARG A 429 5.07 -13.38 16.03
N SER A 430 5.78 -12.46 16.69
CA SER A 430 5.19 -11.51 17.65
C SER A 430 4.26 -10.48 16.98
N LEU A 431 4.64 -9.97 15.82
CA LEU A 431 3.81 -9.08 15.00
C LEU A 431 2.65 -9.85 14.38
N GLY A 432 2.91 -11.04 13.84
CA GLY A 432 1.91 -11.92 13.24
C GLY A 432 0.77 -12.23 14.20
N SER A 433 1.09 -12.72 15.41
CA SER A 433 0.09 -12.98 16.45
C SER A 433 -0.74 -11.75 16.81
N ALA A 434 -0.12 -10.56 16.89
CA ALA A 434 -0.83 -9.33 17.20
C ALA A 434 -1.75 -8.88 16.05
N CYS A 435 -1.28 -8.98 14.80
CA CYS A 435 -2.08 -8.70 13.61
C CYS A 435 -3.25 -9.67 13.48
N ASP A 436 -3.00 -10.98 13.60
CA ASP A 436 -4.01 -12.03 13.45
C ASP A 436 -5.11 -11.87 14.52
N LYS A 437 -4.72 -11.56 15.77
CA LYS A 437 -5.67 -11.24 16.85
C LYS A 437 -6.50 -9.98 16.56
N LEU A 438 -5.85 -8.91 16.09
CA LEU A 438 -6.55 -7.67 15.73
C LEU A 438 -7.54 -7.92 14.59
N VAL A 439 -7.11 -8.58 13.50
CA VAL A 439 -7.97 -8.92 12.36
C VAL A 439 -9.18 -9.74 12.82
N GLY A 440 -8.97 -10.77 13.66
CA GLY A 440 -10.06 -11.56 14.23
C GLY A 440 -11.07 -10.72 15.02
N GLN A 441 -10.59 -9.77 15.82
CA GLN A 441 -11.46 -8.87 16.60
C GLN A 441 -12.20 -7.86 15.72
N LEU A 442 -11.55 -7.28 14.72
CA LEU A 442 -12.17 -6.32 13.80
C LEU A 442 -13.31 -6.95 12.99
N ASN A 443 -13.12 -8.20 12.57
CA ASN A 443 -14.10 -8.90 11.74
C ASN A 443 -15.34 -9.34 12.53
N THR A 444 -15.15 -9.91 13.72
CA THR A 444 -16.26 -10.51 14.48
C THR A 444 -16.91 -9.55 15.46
N ARG A 445 -16.09 -8.76 16.18
CA ARG A 445 -16.56 -8.07 17.37
C ARG A 445 -17.33 -6.80 17.07
N ILE A 446 -16.95 -6.05 16.03
CA ILE A 446 -17.66 -4.83 15.65
C ILE A 446 -19.08 -5.17 15.17
N ASP A 447 -19.24 -6.25 14.40
CA ASP A 447 -20.56 -6.67 13.93
C ASP A 447 -21.43 -7.16 15.08
N GLN A 448 -20.86 -7.94 16.02
CA GLN A 448 -21.56 -8.33 17.25
C GLN A 448 -22.04 -7.12 18.06
N GLN A 449 -21.17 -6.12 18.26
CA GLN A 449 -21.53 -4.91 19.01
C GLN A 449 -22.64 -4.11 18.29
N ARG A 450 -22.51 -3.96 16.97
CA ARG A 450 -23.51 -3.26 16.16
C ARG A 450 -24.87 -3.94 16.20
N ASN A 451 -24.91 -5.27 16.08
CA ASN A 451 -26.14 -6.05 16.14
C ASN A 451 -26.78 -6.00 17.54
N GLY A 452 -25.96 -6.05 18.60
CA GLY A 452 -26.44 -5.90 19.98
C GLY A 452 -27.12 -4.55 20.23
N LEU A 453 -26.53 -3.45 19.76
CA LEU A 453 -27.12 -2.12 19.90
C LEU A 453 -28.41 -1.96 19.07
N ARG A 454 -28.46 -2.54 17.86
CA ARG A 454 -29.63 -2.49 16.98
C ARG A 454 -30.81 -3.33 17.48
N ALA A 455 -30.56 -4.42 18.20
CA ALA A 455 -31.60 -5.30 18.72
C ALA A 455 -32.55 -4.56 19.69
N ILE A 456 -32.08 -3.50 20.35
CA ILE A 456 -32.88 -2.74 21.30
C ILE A 456 -33.70 -1.68 20.56
N ARG A 457 -35.01 -1.91 20.44
CA ARG A 457 -35.97 -0.95 19.87
C ARG A 457 -36.47 0.00 20.95
N ILE A 458 -36.32 1.30 20.71
CA ILE A 458 -36.95 2.34 21.54
C ILE A 458 -38.40 2.42 21.05
N THR A 459 -39.29 1.74 21.75
CA THR A 459 -40.71 1.70 21.37
C THR A 459 -41.44 2.70 22.25
N ILE A 460 -42.03 3.72 21.63
CA ILE A 460 -42.97 4.61 22.31
C ILE A 460 -44.31 3.87 22.27
N PRO A 461 -44.86 3.40 23.41
CA PRO A 461 -46.19 2.83 23.37
C PRO A 461 -47.13 3.92 22.85
N ALA A 462 -47.83 3.62 21.75
CA ALA A 462 -48.92 4.46 21.29
C ALA A 462 -49.80 4.70 22.51
N THR A 463 -50.05 5.97 22.83
CA THR A 463 -50.97 6.38 23.90
C THR A 463 -52.14 5.41 23.87
N PRO A 464 -52.42 4.68 24.97
CA PRO A 464 -53.64 3.89 25.01
C PRO A 464 -54.73 4.87 24.66
N ARG A 465 -55.42 4.65 23.53
CA ARG A 465 -56.66 5.35 23.25
C ARG A 465 -57.46 5.10 24.51
N LEU A 466 -57.65 6.14 25.32
CA LEU A 466 -58.63 6.11 26.39
C LEU A 466 -59.86 5.56 25.70
N ALA A 467 -60.18 4.30 25.99
CA ALA A 467 -61.41 3.71 25.54
C ALA A 467 -62.44 4.71 26.02
N GLN A 468 -63.08 5.38 25.07
CA GLN A 468 -64.34 6.04 25.30
C GLN A 468 -65.28 4.93 25.79
N GLN A 469 -65.25 4.66 27.09
CA GLN A 469 -66.40 4.14 27.81
C GLN A 469 -67.39 5.30 27.91
N SER A 470 -67.88 5.69 26.74
CA SER A 470 -69.13 6.40 26.56
C SER A 470 -70.10 5.37 26.00
N SER A 471 -70.73 4.64 26.90
CA SER A 471 -72.01 3.98 26.68
C SER A 471 -72.64 3.81 28.07
N THR A 472 -73.45 4.78 28.52
CA THR A 472 -74.93 4.68 28.50
C THR A 472 -75.35 3.41 29.23
N GLN A 473 -75.75 3.45 30.50
CA GLN A 473 -76.98 4.04 31.03
C GLN A 473 -76.90 4.21 32.54
#